data_AF-A0AAN3TAQ2-F1
#
_entry.id   AF-A0AAN3TAQ2-F1
#
_cell.length_a   1.000
_cell.length_b   1.000
_cell.length_c   1.000
_cell.angle_alpha   90.00
_cell.angle_beta   90.00
_cell.angle_gamma   90.00
#
_symmetry.space_group_name_H-M   'P 1'
#
loop_
_entity.id
_entity.type
_entity.pdbx_description
1 polymer ?
#
loop_
_entity_poly.entity_id
_entity_poly.type
_entity_poly.pdbx_seq_one_letter_code
_entity_poly.pdbx_strand_id
1 'polypeptide(L)' 'SQLSSWFTRVHESGSAELRCVAAGMEADAAAICEAISSRWSTGVVEGHVNRLKVLIRQMYGRAGLELLRRRVMSPLA' A
#
# COMPACT_ATOMS: atom_id res chain seq x y z
N SER A 1 1.74 -23.14 0.10
CA SER A 1 2.63 -22.13 -0.52
C SER A 1 3.60 -21.61 0.54
N GLN A 2 4.70 -20.94 0.16
CA GLN A 2 5.62 -20.33 1.13
C GLN A 2 4.94 -19.32 2.07
N LEU A 3 3.84 -18.72 1.63
CA LEU A 3 3.02 -17.79 2.42
C LEU A 3 2.29 -18.51 3.57
N SER A 4 1.64 -19.65 3.30
CA SER A 4 0.96 -20.44 4.34
C SER A 4 1.93 -20.95 5.42
N SER A 5 3.12 -21.43 5.03
CA SER A 5 4.11 -21.89 6.00
C SER A 5 4.74 -20.75 6.79
N TRP A 6 4.74 -19.53 6.26
CA TRP A 6 5.13 -18.34 7.01
C TRP A 6 4.09 -17.99 8.07
N PHE A 7 2.80 -17.99 7.73
CA PHE A 7 1.72 -17.74 8.70
C PHE A 7 1.76 -18.69 9.90
N THR A 8 1.94 -20.00 9.66
CA THR A 8 2.09 -21.00 10.74
C THR A 8 3.25 -20.67 11.67
N ARG A 9 4.43 -20.36 11.11
CA ARG A 9 5.61 -19.99 11.91
C ARG A 9 5.40 -18.71 12.72
N VAL A 10 4.69 -17.73 12.17
CA VAL A 10 4.38 -16.49 12.89
C VAL A 10 3.45 -16.76 14.07
N HIS A 11 2.47 -17.65 13.89
CA HIS A 11 1.58 -18.04 14.97
C HIS A 11 2.34 -18.70 16.13
N GLU A 12 3.33 -19.53 15.82
CA GLU A 12 4.20 -20.23 16.77
C GLU A 12 5.28 -19.32 17.41
N SER A 13 5.65 -18.22 16.76
CA SER A 13 6.77 -17.34 17.17
C SER A 13 6.55 -16.51 18.44
N GLY A 14 5.36 -16.51 19.02
CA GLY A 14 5.06 -15.81 20.28
C GLY A 14 4.91 -14.27 20.19
N SER A 15 5.37 -13.60 19.12
CA SER A 15 5.20 -12.14 18.93
C SER A 15 3.75 -11.77 18.60
N ALA A 16 3.15 -10.90 19.41
CA ALA A 16 1.80 -10.40 19.20
C ALA A 16 1.71 -9.46 17.98
N GLU A 17 2.75 -8.67 17.74
CA GLU A 17 2.86 -7.73 16.63
C GLU A 17 2.87 -8.48 15.30
N LEU A 18 3.69 -9.53 15.19
CA LEU A 18 3.77 -10.34 13.99
C LEU A 18 2.46 -11.10 13.74
N ARG A 19 1.81 -11.62 14.79
CA ARG A 19 0.49 -12.26 14.65
C ARG A 19 -0.58 -11.29 14.14
N CYS A 20 -0.56 -10.03 14.58
CA CYS A 20 -1.49 -9.01 14.08
C CYS A 20 -1.28 -8.74 12.58
N VAL A 21 -0.02 -8.62 12.16
CA VAL A 21 0.33 -8.46 10.74
C VAL A 21 -0.10 -9.69 9.93
N ALA A 22 0.18 -10.90 10.43
CA ALA A 22 -0.21 -12.15 9.79
C ALA A 22 -1.73 -12.25 9.62
N ALA A 23 -2.51 -11.89 10.64
CA ALA A 23 -3.97 -11.90 10.56
C ALA A 23 -4.52 -10.97 9.46
N GLY A 24 -3.94 -9.77 9.30
CA GLY A 24 -4.30 -8.86 8.21
C GLY A 24 -3.92 -9.43 6.83
N MET A 25 -2.72 -10.00 6.71
CA MET A 25 -2.27 -10.63 5.47
C MET A 25 -3.06 -11.90 5.11
N GLU A 26 -3.53 -12.67 6.10
CA GLU A 26 -4.40 -13.82 5.89
C GLU A 26 -5.77 -13.39 5.37
N ALA A 27 -6.34 -12.30 5.89
CA ALA A 27 -7.58 -11.72 5.37
C ALA A 27 -7.45 -11.28 3.90
N ASP A 28 -6.27 -10.77 3.53
CA ASP A 28 -5.94 -10.34 2.16
C ASP A 28 -5.25 -11.42 1.30
N ALA A 29 -5.23 -12.68 1.74
CA ALA A 29 -4.43 -13.73 1.11
C ALA A 29 -4.73 -13.93 -0.39
N ALA A 30 -5.99 -13.77 -0.80
CA ALA A 30 -6.38 -13.84 -2.21
C ALA A 30 -5.74 -12.71 -3.04
N ALA A 31 -5.77 -11.48 -2.52
CA ALA A 31 -5.15 -10.33 -3.18
C ALA A 31 -3.63 -10.47 -3.25
N ILE A 32 -3.00 -11.00 -2.20
CA ILE A 32 -1.54 -11.27 -2.16
C ILE A 32 -1.17 -12.35 -3.19
N CYS A 33 -1.92 -13.45 -3.26
CA CYS A 33 -1.70 -14.50 -4.26
C CYS A 33 -1.82 -13.97 -5.69
N GLU A 34 -2.82 -13.14 -5.96
CA GLU A 34 -2.99 -12.50 -7.26
C GLU A 34 -1.85 -11.51 -7.54
N ALA A 35 -1.45 -10.69 -6.56
CA ALA A 35 -0.34 -9.76 -6.72
C ALA A 35 1.00 -10.44 -7.06
N ILE A 36 1.23 -11.65 -6.53
CA ILE A 36 2.44 -12.44 -6.83
C ILE A 36 2.33 -13.13 -8.21
N SER A 37 1.15 -13.61 -8.57
CA SER A 37 0.93 -14.41 -9.79
C SER A 37 0.68 -13.55 -11.04
N SER A 38 0.17 -12.34 -10.84
CA SER A 38 -0.18 -11.42 -11.91
C SER A 38 1.05 -10.85 -12.61
N ARG A 39 0.92 -10.64 -13.92
CA ARG A 39 1.91 -9.92 -14.72
C ARG A 39 1.86 -8.41 -14.46
N TRP A 40 0.75 -7.90 -13.92
CA TRP A 40 0.53 -6.48 -13.72
C TRP A 40 0.88 -6.07 -12.30
N SER A 41 1.56 -4.93 -12.16
CA SER A 41 1.92 -4.37 -10.86
C SER A 41 1.14 -3.08 -10.60
N THR A 42 0.66 -2.90 -9.36
CA THR A 42 0.06 -1.66 -8.89
C THR A 42 1.09 -0.55 -8.64
N GLY A 43 2.40 -0.84 -8.76
CA GLY A 43 3.48 0.09 -8.38
C GLY A 43 3.43 1.45 -9.08
N VAL A 44 3.08 1.51 -10.37
CA VAL A 44 2.93 2.79 -11.10
C VAL A 44 1.76 3.60 -10.56
N VAL A 45 0.64 2.94 -10.26
CA VAL A 45 -0.56 3.57 -9.70
C VAL A 45 -0.26 4.09 -8.29
N GLU A 46 0.38 3.27 -7.46
CA GLU A 46 0.83 3.66 -6.11
C GLU A 46 1.83 4.82 -6.15
N GLY A 47 2.70 4.87 -7.15
CA GLY A 47 3.62 5.99 -7.38
C GLY A 47 2.87 7.31 -7.61
N HIS A 48 1.82 7.30 -8.45
CA HIS A 48 0.97 8.48 -8.65
C HIS A 48 0.22 8.88 -7.37
N VAL A 49 -0.31 7.90 -6.64
CA VAL A 49 -0.98 8.14 -5.34
C VAL A 49 0.02 8.73 -4.33
N ASN A 50 1.25 8.23 -4.30
CA ASN A 50 2.28 8.76 -3.41
C ASN A 50 2.64 10.20 -3.78
N ARG A 51 2.84 10.51 -5.06
CA ARG A 51 3.06 11.88 -5.54
C ARG A 51 1.93 12.82 -5.11
N LEU A 52 0.68 12.39 -5.25
CA LEU A 52 -0.48 13.15 -4.79
C LEU A 52 -0.45 13.36 -3.27
N LYS A 53 -0.19 12.30 -2.48
CA LYS A 53 -0.08 12.38 -1.03
C LYS A 53 1.06 13.31 -0.58
N VAL A 54 2.17 13.37 -1.32
CA VAL A 54 3.27 14.32 -1.07
C VAL A 54 2.79 15.75 -1.24
N LEU A 55 2.07 16.07 -2.33
CA LEU A 55 1.50 17.40 -2.54
C LEU A 55 0.53 17.81 -1.42
N ILE A 56 -0.34 16.88 -0.98
CA ILE A 56 -1.26 17.13 0.15
C ILE A 56 -0.47 17.43 1.43
N ARG A 57 0.62 16.68 1.71
CA ARG A 57 1.47 16.87 2.89
C ARG A 57 2.26 18.18 2.86
N GLN A 58 2.79 18.57 1.69
CA GLN A 58 3.43 19.89 1.50
C GLN A 58 2.48 21.06 1.79
N MET A 59 1.17 20.81 1.73
CA MET A 59 0.12 21.79 1.98
C MET A 59 -0.52 21.63 3.36
N TYR A 60 0.08 20.85 4.26
CA TYR A 60 -0.45 20.59 5.61
C TYR A 60 -1.90 20.07 5.60
N GLY A 61 -2.28 19.31 4.56
CA GLY A 61 -3.65 18.80 4.40
C GLY A 61 -4.70 19.86 4.02
N ARG A 62 -4.30 21.11 3.75
CA ARG A 62 -5.22 22.24 3.46
C ARG A 62 -5.53 22.41 1.96
N ALA A 63 -5.36 21.34 1.18
CA ALA A 63 -5.51 21.37 -0.27
C ALA A 63 -6.87 20.79 -0.69
N GLY A 64 -7.79 21.64 -1.15
CA GLY A 64 -9.03 21.20 -1.79
C GLY A 64 -8.80 20.59 -3.17
N LEU A 65 -9.79 19.89 -3.71
CA LEU A 65 -9.70 19.16 -4.98
C LEU A 65 -9.20 20.04 -6.15
N GLU A 66 -9.77 21.24 -6.31
CA GLU A 66 -9.37 22.19 -7.36
C GLU A 66 -7.90 22.58 -7.27
N LEU A 67 -7.39 22.81 -6.07
CA LEU A 67 -6.01 23.21 -5.83
C LEU A 67 -5.04 22.04 -6.07
N LEU A 68 -5.43 20.82 -5.65
CA LEU A 68 -4.67 19.60 -5.97
C LEU A 68 -4.62 19.36 -7.46
N ARG A 69 -5.75 19.51 -8.15
CA ARG A 69 -5.83 19.33 -9.62
C ARG A 69 -4.91 20.29 -10.34
N ARG A 70 -4.89 21.57 -9.96
CA ARG A 70 -3.96 22.58 -10.52
C ARG A 70 -2.50 22.20 -10.28
N ARG A 71 -2.14 21.71 -9.09
CA ARG A 71 -0.75 21.32 -8.77
C ARG A 71 -0.30 20.01 -9.40
N VAL A 72 -1.21 19.09 -9.69
CA VAL A 72 -0.89 17.86 -10.40
C VAL A 72 -0.74 18.13 -11.91
N MET A 73 -1.64 18.93 -12.48
CA MET A 73 -1.67 19.26 -13.92
C MET A 73 -0.68 20.33 -14.34
N SER A 74 -0.22 21.17 -13.39
CA SER A 74 0.91 22.06 -13.61
C SER A 74 2.17 21.30 -13.19
N PRO A 75 2.93 20.67 -14.11
CA PRO A 75 4.30 20.35 -13.77
C PRO A 75 4.96 21.69 -13.42
N LEU A 76 5.45 21.83 -12.19
CA LEU A 76 6.44 22.87 -11.93
C LEU A 76 7.58 22.59 -12.92
N ALA A 77 7.90 23.57 -13.75
CA ALA A 77 9.23 23.67 -14.35
C ALA A 77 10.29 23.70 -13.24
#